data_AF-A0A959NY56-F1
#
_entry.id   AF-A0A959NY56-F1
#
_cell.length_a   1.000
_cell.length_b   1.000
_cell.length_c   1.000
_cell.angle_alpha   90.00
_cell.angle_beta   90.00
_cell.angle_gamma   90.00
#
_symmetry.space_group_name_H-M   'P 1'
#
loop_
_entity.id
_entity.type
_entity.pdbx_description
1 polymer ?
#
loop_
_entity_poly.entity_id
_entity_poly.type
_entity_poly.pdbx_seq_one_letter_code
_entity_poly.pdbx_strand_id
1 'polypeptide(L)'
;MLITNKEEQKQYNIKEYAVGNVNKRNMFTTDIPSIVEQNLTSQIYQSYFDHSDKIIQWWETHQNDNGENTVAGYKKSVSIKDIIIDIDDNDDLNNAKKSASIILNRLKNKYGINLIYTYPNFSGSKGFHIRIPSELFGGFESSPELPEIIKSICKKIAEDIKIDETIYHTTAIIRVPNTINTKKNLYAIPLTDIDVTNLGIEKILEMAERPQSLISRSRYFKSYPKLVELKNNVIKELSSKSKISTKAERVNAEQEGSTKSFNLSDEIKLDNNTTKLVKEIDDKTPIFCPFCDHTKRSHPNSANAFIDKNNEGFYYIYCSSESKTYWQKSFRVSGIFTKEKNEYYKIKRMG
;
A
#
# COMPACT_ATOMS: atom_id res chain seq x y z
N MET A 1 27.22 -4.84 16.87
CA MET A 1 25.95 -5.50 17.22
C MET A 1 25.19 -5.73 15.92
N LEU A 2 25.26 -6.94 15.35
CA LEU A 2 24.76 -7.28 14.00
C LEU A 2 24.01 -8.62 14.02
N ILE A 3 23.15 -8.82 15.02
CA ILE A 3 22.45 -10.12 15.21
C ILE A 3 20.92 -9.99 15.08
N THR A 4 20.34 -8.79 15.09
CA THR A 4 18.87 -8.62 15.05
C THR A 4 18.23 -8.75 13.67
N ASN A 5 18.96 -8.65 12.56
CA ASN A 5 18.35 -8.63 11.20
C ASN A 5 18.06 -10.01 10.57
N LYS A 6 18.62 -11.12 11.07
CA LYS A 6 18.46 -12.44 10.41
C LYS A 6 17.20 -13.19 10.83
N GLU A 7 16.65 -12.94 12.02
CA GLU A 7 15.45 -13.63 12.50
C GLU A 7 14.15 -13.00 11.96
N GLU A 8 14.07 -11.67 11.83
CA GLU A 8 12.93 -11.03 11.17
C GLU A 8 12.85 -11.35 9.67
N GLN A 9 13.99 -11.49 8.97
CA GLN A 9 14.00 -11.90 7.56
C GLN A 9 13.53 -13.34 7.34
N LYS A 10 13.66 -14.24 8.33
CA LYS A 10 13.10 -15.60 8.23
C LYS A 10 11.57 -15.61 8.21
N GLN A 11 10.93 -14.54 8.70
CA GLN A 11 9.48 -14.45 8.74
C GLN A 11 8.87 -14.10 7.37
N TYR A 12 9.58 -13.38 6.50
CA TYR A 12 9.04 -12.88 5.23
C TYR A 12 9.69 -13.59 4.03
N ASN A 13 9.26 -14.81 3.77
CA ASN A 13 9.75 -15.63 2.66
C ASN A 13 8.63 -16.22 1.78
N ILE A 14 7.37 -15.90 2.08
CA ILE A 14 6.22 -16.40 1.34
C ILE A 14 5.93 -15.46 0.18
N LYS A 15 5.85 -16.05 -1.02
CA LYS A 15 5.30 -15.41 -2.22
C LYS A 15 3.90 -15.93 -2.46
N GLU A 16 2.97 -15.03 -2.73
CA GLU A 16 1.77 -15.39 -3.47
C GLU A 16 2.15 -15.59 -4.94
N TYR A 17 1.50 -16.52 -5.64
CA TYR A 17 1.67 -16.68 -7.07
C TYR A 17 0.36 -16.98 -7.79
N ALA A 18 0.38 -16.79 -9.11
CA ALA A 18 -0.72 -17.09 -10.00
C ALA A 18 -0.22 -17.79 -11.26
N VAL A 19 -0.95 -18.80 -11.74
CA VAL A 19 -0.59 -19.56 -12.95
C VAL A 19 -1.69 -19.41 -14.01
N GLY A 20 -1.29 -19.09 -15.24
CA GLY A 20 -2.16 -18.96 -16.40
C GLY A 20 -2.82 -17.59 -16.54
N ASN A 21 -3.25 -16.92 -15.47
CA ASN A 21 -3.62 -15.50 -15.48
C ASN A 21 -3.61 -14.90 -14.06
N VAL A 22 -3.69 -13.57 -13.95
CA VAL A 22 -3.64 -12.82 -12.68
C VAL A 22 -4.77 -13.14 -11.70
N ASN A 23 -5.90 -13.67 -12.16
CA ASN A 23 -7.05 -14.02 -11.31
C ASN A 23 -6.94 -15.43 -10.74
N LYS A 24 -6.11 -16.30 -11.34
CA LYS A 24 -5.80 -17.64 -10.83
C LYS A 24 -4.69 -17.57 -9.76
N ARG A 25 -4.89 -16.68 -8.78
CA ARG A 25 -3.97 -16.34 -7.70
C ARG A 25 -4.36 -17.02 -6.37
N ASN A 26 -3.88 -16.51 -5.24
CA ASN A 26 -4.05 -17.08 -3.90
C ASN A 26 -3.36 -18.44 -3.68
N MET A 27 -2.30 -18.72 -4.45
CA MET A 27 -1.42 -19.84 -4.18
C MET A 27 -0.16 -19.31 -3.49
N PHE A 28 0.40 -20.04 -2.53
CA PHE A 28 1.51 -19.57 -1.71
C PHE A 28 2.70 -20.53 -1.81
N THR A 29 3.91 -19.99 -1.94
CA THR A 29 5.15 -20.78 -2.01
C THR A 29 6.31 -20.02 -1.38
N THR A 30 7.35 -20.73 -0.99
CA THR A 30 8.66 -20.18 -0.65
C THR A 30 9.68 -20.38 -1.79
N ASP A 31 9.29 -21.08 -2.85
CA ASP A 31 10.16 -21.51 -3.96
C ASP A 31 9.46 -21.29 -5.33
N ILE A 32 9.51 -20.05 -5.81
CA ILE A 32 8.99 -19.69 -7.16
C ILE A 32 9.71 -20.46 -8.28
N PRO A 33 11.05 -20.65 -8.28
CA PRO A 33 11.74 -21.44 -9.30
C PRO A 33 11.09 -22.81 -9.56
N SER A 34 10.78 -23.57 -8.52
CA SER A 34 10.10 -24.87 -8.67
C SER A 34 8.71 -24.74 -9.31
N ILE A 35 7.96 -23.67 -9.00
CA ILE A 35 6.67 -23.40 -9.66
C ILE A 35 6.86 -23.13 -11.16
N VAL A 36 7.91 -22.40 -11.55
CA VAL A 36 8.23 -22.12 -12.96
C VAL A 36 8.58 -23.41 -13.69
N GLU A 37 9.44 -24.25 -13.12
CA GLU A 37 9.85 -25.54 -13.69
C GLU A 37 8.67 -26.49 -13.94
N GLN A 38 7.67 -26.47 -13.05
CA GLN A 38 6.45 -27.27 -13.19
C GLN A 38 5.46 -26.71 -14.22
N ASN A 39 5.64 -25.46 -14.67
CA ASN A 39 4.65 -24.71 -15.47
C ASN A 39 5.29 -23.96 -16.66
N LEU A 40 6.25 -24.59 -17.35
CA LEU A 40 7.09 -23.96 -18.40
C LEU A 40 6.32 -23.27 -19.55
N THR A 41 5.10 -23.73 -19.84
CA THR A 41 4.25 -23.19 -20.92
C THR A 41 3.19 -22.21 -20.43
N SER A 42 3.18 -21.90 -19.15
CA SER A 42 2.19 -21.01 -18.53
C SER A 42 2.79 -19.64 -18.24
N GLN A 43 1.95 -18.62 -18.31
CA GLN A 43 2.30 -17.35 -17.72
C GLN A 43 2.20 -17.42 -16.20
N ILE A 44 3.20 -16.92 -15.49
CA ILE A 44 3.23 -16.99 -14.03
C ILE A 44 3.46 -15.60 -13.48
N TYR A 45 2.76 -15.29 -12.41
CA TYR A 45 2.91 -14.06 -11.64
C TYR A 45 3.28 -14.41 -10.21
N GLN A 46 4.05 -13.55 -9.56
CA GLN A 46 4.38 -13.66 -8.14
C GLN A 46 4.08 -12.34 -7.43
N SER A 47 3.85 -12.38 -6.12
CA SER A 47 3.74 -11.16 -5.32
C SER A 47 5.03 -10.34 -5.44
N TYR A 48 4.86 -9.05 -5.62
CA TYR A 48 5.97 -8.11 -5.66
C TYR A 48 6.68 -8.08 -4.30
N PHE A 49 5.89 -7.96 -3.23
CA PHE A 49 6.39 -8.02 -1.86
C PHE A 49 6.48 -9.47 -1.34
N ASP A 50 7.33 -9.67 -0.33
CA ASP A 50 7.43 -10.91 0.44
C ASP A 50 6.54 -10.83 1.68
N HIS A 51 5.84 -11.92 1.96
CA HIS A 51 4.86 -12.00 3.05
C HIS A 51 5.33 -12.95 4.15
N SER A 52 4.78 -12.76 5.35
CA SER A 52 4.77 -13.81 6.36
C SER A 52 3.54 -14.70 6.22
N ASP A 53 3.50 -15.76 7.01
CA ASP A 53 2.34 -16.62 7.28
C ASP A 53 1.00 -15.88 7.46
N LYS A 54 1.03 -14.63 7.93
CA LYS A 54 -0.14 -13.75 8.07
C LYS A 54 -0.93 -13.56 6.77
N ILE A 55 -0.31 -13.67 5.59
CA ILE A 55 -1.07 -13.59 4.32
C ILE A 55 -1.98 -14.80 4.12
N ILE A 56 -1.52 -15.98 4.55
CA ILE A 56 -2.28 -17.22 4.48
C ILE A 56 -3.45 -17.15 5.47
N GLN A 57 -3.16 -16.74 6.72
CA GLN A 57 -4.19 -16.52 7.74
C GLN A 57 -5.25 -15.50 7.29
N TRP A 58 -4.83 -14.42 6.61
CA TRP A 58 -5.76 -13.46 6.03
C TRP A 58 -6.64 -14.11 4.98
N TRP A 59 -6.04 -14.80 4.00
CA TRP A 59 -6.77 -15.48 2.93
C TRP A 59 -7.78 -16.50 3.49
N GLU A 60 -7.42 -17.28 4.50
CA GLU A 60 -8.30 -18.27 5.17
C GLU A 60 -9.50 -17.63 5.89
N THR A 61 -9.40 -16.37 6.29
CA THR A 61 -10.40 -15.69 7.13
C THR A 61 -11.18 -14.58 6.42
N HIS A 62 -10.85 -14.26 5.17
CA HIS A 62 -11.47 -13.19 4.40
C HIS A 62 -12.01 -13.72 3.08
N GLN A 63 -13.28 -13.44 2.82
CA GLN A 63 -13.96 -13.82 1.60
C GLN A 63 -14.34 -12.59 0.77
N ASN A 64 -14.39 -12.77 -0.55
CA ASN A 64 -14.98 -11.79 -1.46
C ASN A 64 -16.52 -11.90 -1.46
N ASP A 65 -17.18 -11.06 -2.25
CA ASP A 65 -18.66 -11.04 -2.36
C ASP A 65 -19.25 -12.36 -2.89
N ASN A 66 -18.43 -13.21 -3.53
CA ASN A 66 -18.82 -14.53 -4.01
C ASN A 66 -18.60 -15.65 -2.97
N GLY A 67 -18.14 -15.32 -1.75
CA GLY A 67 -17.82 -16.29 -0.72
C GLY A 67 -16.49 -17.03 -0.92
N GLU A 68 -15.64 -16.57 -1.84
CA GLU A 68 -14.33 -17.18 -2.09
C GLU A 68 -13.24 -16.47 -1.29
N ASN A 69 -12.30 -17.24 -0.74
CA ASN A 69 -11.16 -16.71 0.02
C ASN A 69 -10.33 -15.73 -0.81
N THR A 70 -9.93 -14.60 -0.22
CA THR A 70 -9.27 -13.50 -0.92
C THR A 70 -8.16 -12.83 -0.12
N VAL A 71 -7.12 -12.39 -0.82
CA VAL A 71 -6.06 -11.52 -0.26
C VAL A 71 -6.40 -10.03 -0.36
N ALA A 72 -7.51 -9.67 -0.99
CA ALA A 72 -7.93 -8.28 -1.14
C ALA A 72 -8.02 -7.58 0.24
N GLY A 73 -7.52 -6.35 0.33
CA GLY A 73 -7.52 -5.56 1.56
C GLY A 73 -6.42 -5.90 2.57
N TYR A 74 -5.55 -6.87 2.31
CA TYR A 74 -4.43 -7.18 3.20
C TYR A 74 -3.49 -5.98 3.37
N LYS A 75 -3.39 -5.42 4.58
CA LYS A 75 -2.57 -4.23 4.90
C LYS A 75 -1.56 -4.48 6.02
N LYS A 76 -1.10 -5.72 6.19
CA LYS A 76 -0.07 -6.04 7.20
C LYS A 76 1.33 -5.77 6.64
N SER A 77 2.32 -5.84 7.53
CA SER A 77 3.72 -5.70 7.17
C SER A 77 4.11 -6.65 6.03
N VAL A 78 4.96 -6.16 5.15
CA VAL A 78 5.56 -6.92 4.05
C VAL A 78 7.05 -6.59 3.96
N SER A 79 7.82 -7.46 3.33
CA SER A 79 9.25 -7.23 3.03
C SER A 79 9.48 -7.14 1.52
N ILE A 80 10.70 -6.79 1.11
CA ILE A 80 11.05 -6.65 -0.30
C ILE A 80 12.50 -7.06 -0.59
N LYS A 81 12.69 -7.94 -1.57
CA LYS A 81 14.02 -8.30 -2.11
C LYS A 81 14.48 -7.34 -3.20
N ASP A 82 13.57 -6.98 -4.09
CA ASP A 82 13.85 -6.12 -5.24
C ASP A 82 12.87 -4.99 -5.29
N ILE A 83 13.35 -3.76 -5.45
CA ILE A 83 12.53 -2.66 -5.91
C ILE A 83 12.34 -2.80 -7.42
N ILE A 84 11.12 -2.59 -7.89
CA ILE A 84 10.73 -2.65 -9.28
C ILE A 84 10.21 -1.29 -9.71
N ILE A 85 10.81 -0.78 -10.78
CA ILE A 85 10.28 0.32 -11.57
C ILE A 85 9.62 -0.32 -12.80
N ASP A 86 8.30 -0.23 -12.87
CA ASP A 86 7.49 -0.75 -13.97
C ASP A 86 7.21 0.37 -14.98
N ILE A 87 7.58 0.13 -16.23
CA ILE A 87 7.58 1.12 -17.31
C ILE A 87 6.77 0.52 -18.44
N ASP A 88 5.56 1.02 -18.62
CA ASP A 88 4.66 0.60 -19.69
C ASP A 88 4.27 1.80 -20.57
N ASP A 89 4.27 1.58 -21.87
CA ASP A 89 3.72 2.50 -22.85
C ASP A 89 2.77 1.71 -23.75
N ASN A 90 1.48 2.04 -23.65
CA ASN A 90 0.44 1.27 -24.31
C ASN A 90 0.48 1.39 -25.83
N ASP A 91 1.09 2.46 -26.34
CA ASP A 91 1.04 2.91 -27.72
C ASP A 91 2.40 2.77 -28.40
N ASP A 92 3.51 2.88 -27.66
CA ASP A 92 4.86 2.81 -28.24
C ASP A 92 5.91 2.12 -27.33
N LEU A 93 6.22 0.87 -27.67
CA LEU A 93 7.23 0.07 -26.98
C LEU A 93 8.65 0.66 -27.09
N ASN A 94 8.97 1.41 -28.15
CA ASN A 94 10.26 2.12 -28.24
C ASN A 94 10.36 3.24 -27.21
N ASN A 95 9.25 3.93 -26.90
CA ASN A 95 9.21 4.93 -25.83
C ASN A 95 9.38 4.30 -24.45
N ALA A 96 8.75 3.14 -24.20
CA ALA A 96 8.98 2.38 -22.97
C ALA A 96 10.46 1.98 -22.82
N LYS A 97 11.10 1.50 -23.91
CA LYS A 97 12.53 1.18 -23.92
C LYS A 97 13.41 2.41 -23.65
N LYS A 98 13.15 3.52 -24.34
CA LYS A 98 13.87 4.78 -24.15
C LYS A 98 13.77 5.26 -22.69
N SER A 99 12.57 5.16 -22.11
CA SER A 99 12.31 5.49 -20.72
C SER A 99 13.12 4.60 -19.76
N ALA A 100 13.17 3.29 -20.02
CA ALA A 100 14.02 2.36 -19.27
C ALA A 100 15.51 2.71 -19.37
N SER A 101 16.01 3.03 -20.57
CA SER A 101 17.41 3.47 -20.77
C SER A 101 17.72 4.77 -20.01
N ILE A 102 16.80 5.74 -19.99
CA ILE A 102 16.95 6.99 -19.24
C ILE A 102 17.04 6.70 -17.73
N ILE A 103 16.17 5.85 -17.20
CA ILE A 103 16.17 5.49 -15.77
C ILE A 103 17.47 4.74 -15.39
N LEU A 104 17.94 3.81 -16.22
CA LEU A 104 19.25 3.16 -16.03
C LEU A 104 20.39 4.19 -15.99
N ASN A 105 20.39 5.15 -16.92
CA ASN A 105 21.38 6.22 -16.92
C ASN A 105 21.28 7.12 -15.67
N ARG A 106 20.09 7.39 -15.14
CA ARG A 106 19.92 8.09 -13.85
C ARG A 106 20.50 7.30 -12.69
N LEU A 107 20.22 5.99 -12.61
CA LEU A 107 20.80 5.09 -11.61
C LEU A 107 22.34 5.13 -11.63
N LYS A 108 22.93 5.09 -12.83
CA LYS A 108 24.37 5.20 -13.01
C LYS A 108 24.92 6.58 -12.65
N ASN A 109 24.44 7.63 -13.29
CA ASN A 109 25.07 8.95 -13.24
C ASN A 109 24.73 9.72 -11.97
N LYS A 110 23.47 9.66 -11.52
CA LYS A 110 23.00 10.40 -10.33
C LYS A 110 23.36 9.66 -9.06
N TYR A 111 23.11 8.34 -9.02
CA TYR A 111 23.26 7.52 -7.81
C TYR A 111 24.58 6.73 -7.75
N GLY A 112 25.37 6.70 -8.83
CA GLY A 112 26.69 6.07 -8.87
C GLY A 112 26.65 4.55 -8.92
N ILE A 113 25.51 3.96 -9.28
CA ILE A 113 25.31 2.50 -9.24
C ILE A 113 26.04 1.87 -10.43
N ASN A 114 26.72 0.75 -10.18
CA ASN A 114 27.17 -0.10 -11.26
C ASN A 114 25.97 -0.91 -11.78
N LEU A 115 25.59 -0.68 -13.04
CA LEU A 115 24.35 -1.23 -13.62
C LEU A 115 24.36 -2.76 -13.74
N ILE A 116 25.51 -3.42 -13.59
CA ILE A 116 25.59 -4.89 -13.45
C ILE A 116 24.78 -5.42 -12.25
N TYR A 117 24.47 -4.55 -11.27
CA TYR A 117 23.64 -4.90 -10.12
C TYR A 117 22.15 -4.57 -10.30
N THR A 118 21.77 -4.09 -11.49
CA THR A 118 20.37 -3.91 -11.89
C THR A 118 19.96 -5.05 -12.81
N TYR A 119 18.70 -5.48 -12.74
CA TYR A 119 18.21 -6.62 -13.51
C TYR A 119 16.99 -6.19 -14.33
N PRO A 120 17.20 -5.47 -15.45
CA PRO A 120 16.11 -5.14 -16.35
C PRO A 120 15.52 -6.40 -16.99
N ASN A 121 14.26 -6.32 -17.40
CA ASN A 121 13.60 -7.35 -18.19
C ASN A 121 12.55 -6.72 -19.09
N PHE A 122 12.39 -7.29 -20.28
CA PHE A 122 11.22 -7.03 -21.11
C PHE A 122 10.02 -7.79 -20.50
N SER A 123 8.84 -7.17 -20.42
CA SER A 123 7.68 -7.76 -19.74
C SER A 123 6.94 -8.84 -20.56
N GLY A 124 7.39 -9.11 -21.78
CA GLY A 124 6.73 -10.02 -22.72
C GLY A 124 5.56 -9.37 -23.47
N SER A 125 5.36 -8.05 -23.35
CA SER A 125 4.34 -7.33 -24.10
C SER A 125 4.71 -5.88 -24.38
N LYS A 126 4.34 -4.94 -23.50
CA LYS A 126 4.32 -3.50 -23.81
C LYS A 126 5.34 -2.68 -23.04
N GLY A 127 6.07 -3.30 -22.11
CA GLY A 127 6.89 -2.56 -21.16
C GLY A 127 8.14 -3.29 -20.70
N PHE A 128 8.81 -2.65 -19.76
CA PHE A 128 10.05 -3.09 -19.14
C PHE A 128 9.94 -2.95 -17.63
N HIS A 129 10.58 -3.86 -16.91
CA HIS A 129 10.78 -3.71 -15.47
C HIS A 129 12.26 -3.54 -15.19
N ILE A 130 12.63 -2.56 -14.36
CA ILE A 130 13.98 -2.44 -13.82
C ILE A 130 13.94 -2.92 -12.37
N ARG A 131 14.61 -4.05 -12.08
CA ARG A 131 14.70 -4.61 -10.73
C ARG A 131 16.01 -4.17 -10.08
N ILE A 132 15.92 -3.64 -8.86
CA ILE A 132 17.04 -3.10 -8.09
C ILE A 132 17.04 -3.77 -6.71
N PRO A 133 18.09 -4.52 -6.33
CA PRO A 133 18.16 -5.18 -5.04
C PRO A 133 18.01 -4.21 -3.88
N SER A 134 17.23 -4.59 -2.87
CA SER A 134 16.99 -3.78 -1.68
C SER A 134 18.27 -3.47 -0.92
N GLU A 135 19.25 -4.36 -0.98
CA GLU A 135 20.57 -4.21 -0.36
C GLU A 135 21.34 -3.01 -0.91
N LEU A 136 21.08 -2.59 -2.16
CA LEU A 136 21.70 -1.38 -2.73
C LEU A 136 21.25 -0.11 -2.00
N PHE A 137 20.08 -0.14 -1.37
CA PHE A 137 19.54 0.91 -0.49
C PHE A 137 19.90 0.70 0.99
N GLY A 138 20.74 -0.30 1.30
CA GLY A 138 21.04 -0.74 2.66
C GLY A 138 19.91 -1.53 3.31
N GLY A 139 19.01 -2.13 2.50
CA GLY A 139 17.87 -2.91 2.96
C GLY A 139 16.68 -2.04 3.40
N PHE A 140 15.54 -2.69 3.62
CA PHE A 140 14.33 -2.10 4.16
C PHE A 140 13.83 -2.94 5.33
N GLU A 141 13.30 -2.27 6.34
CA GLU A 141 12.55 -2.94 7.40
C GLU A 141 11.18 -3.34 6.87
N SER A 142 10.67 -4.49 7.33
CA SER A 142 9.33 -4.95 6.97
C SER A 142 8.28 -4.06 7.63
N SER A 143 7.36 -3.49 6.84
CA SER A 143 6.33 -2.59 7.36
C SER A 143 5.10 -2.53 6.44
N PRO A 144 3.92 -2.12 6.93
CA PRO A 144 2.75 -1.92 6.08
C PRO A 144 2.88 -0.65 5.22
N GLU A 145 3.76 0.28 5.58
CA GLU A 145 4.06 1.50 4.81
C GLU A 145 5.07 1.25 3.68
N LEU A 146 5.71 0.07 3.63
CA LEU A 146 6.76 -0.24 2.67
C LEU A 146 6.32 0.02 1.21
N PRO A 147 5.11 -0.35 0.75
CA PRO A 147 4.69 -0.04 -0.62
C PRO A 147 4.74 1.45 -0.97
N GLU A 148 4.32 2.34 -0.06
CA GLU A 148 4.34 3.79 -0.29
C GLU A 148 5.77 4.36 -0.26
N ILE A 149 6.63 3.82 0.61
CA ILE A 149 8.07 4.16 0.63
C ILE A 149 8.69 3.81 -0.72
N ILE A 150 8.45 2.58 -1.19
CA ILE A 150 9.01 2.09 -2.45
C ILE A 150 8.47 2.89 -3.64
N LYS A 151 7.16 3.19 -3.66
CA LYS A 151 6.53 4.07 -4.64
C LYS A 151 7.22 5.43 -4.71
N SER A 152 7.40 6.08 -3.57
CA SER A 152 8.03 7.40 -3.46
C SER A 152 9.51 7.38 -3.91
N ILE A 153 10.26 6.31 -3.60
CA ILE A 153 11.62 6.11 -4.11
C ILE A 153 11.62 5.99 -5.63
N CYS A 154 10.77 5.12 -6.18
CA CYS A 154 10.70 4.88 -7.63
C CYS A 154 10.35 6.15 -8.39
N LYS A 155 9.40 6.95 -7.90
CA LYS A 155 9.06 8.26 -8.47
C LYS A 155 10.23 9.24 -8.45
N LYS A 156 11.01 9.30 -7.37
CA LYS A 156 12.19 10.18 -7.30
C LYS A 156 13.34 9.74 -8.21
N ILE A 157 13.45 8.44 -8.50
CA ILE A 157 14.40 7.91 -9.48
C ILE A 157 13.91 8.15 -10.90
N ALA A 158 12.61 7.93 -11.15
CA ALA A 158 11.99 8.10 -12.45
C ALA A 158 11.86 9.58 -12.86
N GLU A 159 11.74 10.49 -11.89
CA GLU A 159 11.58 11.94 -12.09
C GLU A 159 10.38 12.26 -13.00
N ASP A 160 10.65 12.67 -14.24
CA ASP A 160 9.69 13.03 -15.27
C ASP A 160 9.19 11.83 -16.09
N ILE A 161 9.81 10.65 -15.93
CA ILE A 161 9.41 9.45 -16.63
C ILE A 161 8.18 8.84 -15.92
N LYS A 162 7.12 8.64 -16.69
CA LYS A 162 5.92 7.96 -16.21
C LYS A 162 6.23 6.49 -15.93
N ILE A 163 5.78 6.02 -14.77
CA ILE A 163 5.90 4.63 -14.32
C ILE A 163 4.53 4.11 -13.90
N ASP A 164 4.30 2.80 -13.96
CA ASP A 164 3.08 2.20 -13.44
C ASP A 164 3.10 2.21 -11.91
N GLU A 165 2.28 3.06 -11.31
CA GLU A 165 2.18 3.19 -9.87
C GLU A 165 1.24 2.15 -9.23
N THR A 166 0.49 1.38 -10.04
CA THR A 166 -0.50 0.42 -9.55
C THR A 166 0.12 -0.79 -8.87
N ILE A 167 1.40 -1.09 -9.14
CA ILE A 167 2.12 -2.20 -8.51
C ILE A 167 2.53 -1.91 -7.06
N TYR A 168 2.37 -0.69 -6.55
CA TYR A 168 2.83 -0.32 -5.21
C TYR A 168 1.75 -0.52 -4.13
N HIS A 169 1.28 -1.75 -3.99
CA HIS A 169 0.46 -2.19 -2.85
C HIS A 169 0.89 -3.59 -2.38
N THR A 170 0.55 -3.91 -1.13
CA THR A 170 0.96 -5.13 -0.42
C THR A 170 0.72 -6.43 -1.21
N THR A 171 -0.39 -6.54 -1.92
CA THR A 171 -0.78 -7.73 -2.69
C THR A 171 -0.56 -7.61 -4.20
N ALA A 172 0.28 -6.67 -4.64
CA ALA A 172 0.59 -6.53 -6.05
C ALA A 172 1.32 -7.77 -6.55
N ILE A 173 0.99 -8.23 -7.75
CA ILE A 173 1.66 -9.35 -8.41
C ILE A 173 2.29 -8.89 -9.72
N ILE A 174 3.45 -9.45 -10.04
CA ILE A 174 4.21 -9.14 -11.24
C ILE A 174 4.58 -10.43 -11.97
N ARG A 175 4.67 -10.36 -13.30
CA ARG A 175 5.08 -11.50 -14.12
C ARG A 175 6.49 -11.96 -13.75
N VAL A 176 6.66 -13.26 -13.61
CA VAL A 176 7.96 -13.89 -13.33
C VAL A 176 8.80 -13.88 -14.62
N PRO A 177 10.07 -13.44 -14.59
CA PRO A 177 10.95 -13.54 -15.75
C PRO A 177 11.03 -14.98 -16.30
N ASN A 178 11.24 -15.10 -17.61
CA ASN A 178 11.22 -16.33 -18.40
C ASN A 178 9.89 -17.09 -18.42
N THR A 179 8.79 -16.43 -18.07
CA THR A 179 7.44 -17.00 -18.28
C THR A 179 6.76 -16.32 -19.46
N ILE A 180 5.94 -17.08 -20.18
CA ILE A 180 5.30 -16.60 -21.40
C ILE A 180 4.28 -15.51 -21.08
N ASN A 181 4.01 -14.62 -22.03
CA ASN A 181 2.79 -13.83 -22.09
C ASN A 181 1.88 -14.41 -23.15
N THR A 182 0.81 -15.08 -22.73
CA THR A 182 -0.05 -15.84 -23.64
C THR A 182 -0.78 -14.96 -24.66
N LYS A 183 -0.98 -13.66 -24.38
CA LYS A 183 -1.62 -12.72 -25.32
C LYS A 183 -0.70 -12.31 -26.47
N LYS A 184 0.61 -12.29 -26.24
CA LYS A 184 1.63 -11.88 -27.23
C LYS A 184 2.48 -13.04 -27.74
N ASN A 185 2.38 -14.21 -27.10
CA ASN A 185 3.23 -15.37 -27.34
C ASN A 185 4.73 -15.05 -27.23
N LEU A 186 5.09 -14.14 -26.32
CA LEU A 186 6.47 -13.72 -26.05
C LEU A 186 6.78 -13.90 -24.57
N TYR A 187 8.01 -14.31 -24.27
CA TYR A 187 8.52 -14.48 -22.91
C TYR A 187 8.92 -13.14 -22.29
N ALA A 188 8.72 -13.02 -20.99
CA ALA A 188 9.28 -11.91 -20.22
C ALA A 188 10.76 -12.15 -19.94
N ILE A 189 11.64 -11.74 -20.85
CA ILE A 189 13.05 -12.12 -20.80
C ILE A 189 13.90 -11.18 -19.91
N PRO A 190 14.85 -11.72 -19.12
CA PRO A 190 15.88 -10.90 -18.51
C PRO A 190 16.74 -10.20 -19.58
N LEU A 191 17.16 -8.99 -19.27
CA LEU A 191 18.04 -8.16 -20.11
C LEU A 191 19.17 -7.60 -19.24
N THR A 192 20.30 -7.29 -19.86
CA THR A 192 21.35 -6.45 -19.25
C THR A 192 21.07 -4.96 -19.50
N ASP A 193 21.81 -4.09 -18.82
CA ASP A 193 21.78 -2.66 -19.11
C ASP A 193 22.26 -2.34 -20.54
N ILE A 194 23.22 -3.13 -21.04
CA ILE A 194 23.73 -3.05 -22.40
C ILE A 194 22.62 -3.42 -23.40
N ASP A 195 21.86 -4.48 -23.14
CA ASP A 195 20.76 -4.90 -24.02
C ASP A 195 19.70 -3.81 -24.15
N VAL A 196 19.27 -3.23 -23.02
CA VAL A 196 18.28 -2.14 -23.01
C VAL A 196 18.79 -0.90 -23.75
N THR A 197 20.08 -0.59 -23.64
CA THR A 197 20.65 0.61 -24.24
C THR A 197 20.95 0.44 -25.73
N ASN A 198 21.47 -0.71 -26.14
CA ASN A 198 22.10 -0.88 -27.45
C ASN A 198 21.27 -1.69 -28.46
N LEU A 199 20.39 -2.60 -28.01
CA LEU A 199 19.60 -3.39 -28.95
C LEU A 199 18.44 -2.59 -29.54
N GLY A 200 18.07 -2.86 -30.79
CA GLY A 200 16.78 -2.42 -31.34
C GLY A 200 15.62 -3.18 -30.70
N ILE A 201 14.40 -2.62 -30.77
CA ILE A 201 13.25 -3.30 -30.16
C ILE A 201 12.93 -4.62 -30.86
N GLU A 202 13.15 -4.68 -32.17
CA GLU A 202 12.97 -5.86 -33.00
C GLU A 202 13.85 -7.01 -32.50
N LYS A 203 15.09 -6.70 -32.09
CA LYS A 203 16.00 -7.72 -31.55
C LYS A 203 15.57 -8.23 -30.18
N ILE A 204 15.05 -7.35 -29.34
CA ILE A 204 14.49 -7.75 -28.03
C ILE A 204 13.27 -8.65 -28.22
N LEU A 205 12.41 -8.36 -29.20
CA LEU A 205 11.25 -9.17 -29.53
C LEU A 205 11.65 -10.56 -30.05
N GLU A 206 12.66 -10.63 -30.95
CA GLU A 206 13.23 -11.90 -31.43
C GLU A 206 13.80 -12.73 -30.26
N MET A 207 14.54 -12.10 -29.34
CA MET A 207 15.04 -12.77 -28.13
C MET A 207 13.89 -13.30 -27.26
N ALA A 208 12.75 -12.59 -27.23
CA ALA A 208 11.60 -12.95 -26.41
C ALA A 208 10.77 -14.11 -26.97
N GLU A 209 11.11 -14.68 -28.13
CA GLU A 209 10.45 -15.90 -28.65
C GLU A 209 10.75 -17.15 -27.80
N ARG A 210 11.76 -17.09 -26.93
CA ARG A 210 12.13 -18.17 -26.01
C ARG A 210 12.67 -17.63 -24.68
N PRO A 211 12.65 -18.45 -23.60
CA PRO A 211 13.33 -18.11 -22.35
C PRO A 211 14.82 -17.82 -22.58
N GLN A 212 15.37 -16.89 -21.81
CA GLN A 212 16.79 -16.55 -21.83
C GLN A 212 17.49 -17.04 -20.58
N SER A 213 18.81 -17.20 -20.61
CA SER A 213 19.57 -17.52 -19.40
C SER A 213 19.36 -16.43 -18.34
N LEU A 214 19.08 -16.85 -17.11
CA LEU A 214 18.98 -15.90 -16.00
C LEU A 214 20.35 -15.26 -15.75
N ILE A 215 20.34 -13.95 -15.54
CA ILE A 215 21.54 -13.20 -15.17
C ILE A 215 21.93 -13.59 -13.76
N SER A 216 23.17 -14.05 -13.59
CA SER A 216 23.69 -14.40 -12.27
C SER A 216 23.63 -13.19 -11.35
N ARG A 217 22.85 -13.31 -10.28
CA ARG A 217 22.73 -12.26 -9.28
C ARG A 217 23.96 -12.26 -8.40
N SER A 218 24.52 -11.08 -8.13
CA SER A 218 25.59 -10.97 -7.13
C SER A 218 25.06 -11.49 -5.78
N ARG A 219 25.89 -12.28 -5.08
CA ARG A 219 25.61 -12.68 -3.70
C ARG A 219 26.16 -11.67 -2.68
N TYR A 220 26.95 -10.71 -3.16
CA TYR A 220 27.57 -9.67 -2.36
C TYR A 220 27.09 -8.32 -2.88
N PHE A 221 26.20 -7.70 -2.12
CA PHE A 221 25.76 -6.34 -2.36
C PHE A 221 26.43 -5.42 -1.35
N LYS A 222 27.02 -4.33 -1.86
CA LYS A 222 27.35 -3.17 -1.03
C LYS A 222 26.26 -2.13 -1.25
N SER A 223 25.81 -1.50 -0.18
CA SER A 223 24.89 -0.38 -0.29
C SER A 223 25.56 0.81 -0.99
N TYR A 224 24.78 1.57 -1.74
CA TYR A 224 25.22 2.79 -2.41
C TYR A 224 24.81 4.00 -1.56
N PRO A 225 25.76 4.84 -1.09
CA PRO A 225 25.45 5.94 -0.16
C PRO A 225 24.32 6.86 -0.62
N LYS A 226 24.29 7.22 -1.90
CA LYS A 226 23.25 8.08 -2.48
C LYS A 226 21.86 7.42 -2.51
N LEU A 227 21.79 6.09 -2.65
CA LEU A 227 20.53 5.36 -2.55
C LEU A 227 20.05 5.23 -1.10
N VAL A 228 20.98 5.01 -0.17
CA VAL A 228 20.68 5.02 1.28
C VAL A 228 20.15 6.39 1.70
N GLU A 229 20.81 7.46 1.24
CA GLU A 229 20.38 8.84 1.47
C GLU A 229 18.98 9.09 0.89
N LEU A 230 18.73 8.69 -0.36
CA LEU A 230 17.40 8.78 -0.98
C LEU A 230 16.34 8.08 -0.15
N LYS A 231 16.59 6.83 0.28
CA LYS A 231 15.68 6.06 1.13
C LYS A 231 15.37 6.82 2.42
N ASN A 232 16.41 7.27 3.14
CA ASN A 232 16.25 7.95 4.42
C ASN A 232 15.49 9.27 4.26
N ASN A 233 15.74 10.01 3.19
CA ASN A 233 15.01 11.24 2.87
C ASN A 233 13.53 10.95 2.60
N VAL A 234 13.20 9.91 1.81
CA VAL A 234 11.81 9.48 1.58
C VAL A 234 11.12 9.08 2.88
N ILE A 235 11.76 8.26 3.71
CA ILE A 235 11.19 7.84 5.00
C ILE A 235 10.93 9.06 5.89
N LYS A 236 11.88 10.01 5.95
CA LYS A 236 11.72 11.26 6.70
C LYS A 236 10.61 12.13 6.13
N GLU A 237 10.49 12.25 4.81
CA GLU A 237 9.42 13.01 4.13
C GLU A 237 8.04 12.39 4.37
N LEU A 238 7.91 11.06 4.33
CA LEU A 238 6.64 10.39 4.60
C LEU A 238 6.29 10.43 6.09
N SER A 239 7.29 10.32 6.97
CA SER A 239 7.12 10.50 8.41
C SER A 239 6.79 11.95 8.78
N SER A 240 7.35 12.93 8.04
CA SER A 240 7.03 14.33 8.23
C SER A 240 5.67 14.65 7.63
N LYS A 241 5.28 14.07 6.49
CA LYS A 241 3.92 14.20 5.92
C LYS A 241 2.88 13.50 6.76
N SER A 242 3.17 12.38 7.42
CA SER A 242 2.25 11.78 8.39
C SER A 242 2.17 12.64 9.65
N LYS A 243 3.29 13.20 10.12
CA LYS A 243 3.32 14.18 11.21
C LYS A 243 2.63 15.49 10.85
N ILE A 244 2.81 16.00 9.64
CA ILE A 244 2.17 17.20 9.09
C ILE A 244 0.71 16.89 8.81
N SER A 245 0.33 15.74 8.28
CA SER A 245 -1.07 15.29 8.22
C SER A 245 -1.68 15.21 9.63
N THR A 246 -0.91 14.84 10.66
CA THR A 246 -1.33 14.91 12.07
C THR A 246 -1.21 16.31 12.70
N LYS A 247 -0.59 17.30 12.03
CA LYS A 247 -0.24 18.64 12.57
C LYS A 247 -0.76 19.82 11.71
N ALA A 248 -1.23 19.55 10.51
CA ALA A 248 -1.67 20.39 9.39
C ALA A 248 -2.52 19.46 8.50
N GLU A 249 -3.70 19.03 8.95
CA GLU A 249 -4.91 19.86 8.92
C GLU A 249 -5.37 20.29 10.33
N ARG A 250 -4.67 21.27 10.87
CA ARG A 250 -5.24 22.34 11.68
C ARG A 250 -5.05 23.64 10.89
N VAL A 251 -5.95 23.90 9.96
CA VAL A 251 -6.33 25.26 9.59
C VAL A 251 -7.86 25.31 9.68
N ASN A 252 -8.30 25.57 10.90
CA ASN A 252 -9.44 26.39 11.30
C ASN A 252 -10.57 26.54 10.27
N ALA A 253 -11.61 25.71 10.40
CA ALA A 253 -12.85 26.34 10.83
C ALA A 253 -12.69 26.56 12.34
N GLU A 254 -12.38 27.79 12.74
CA GLU A 254 -12.65 28.22 14.11
C GLU A 254 -14.15 28.09 14.32
N GLN A 255 -14.55 27.01 14.98
CA GLN A 255 -15.56 27.11 16.01
C GLN A 255 -15.07 26.37 17.25
N GLU A 256 -14.85 27.17 18.26
CA GLU A 256 -14.32 26.87 19.58
C GLU A 256 -14.85 25.56 20.18
N GLY A 257 -13.93 24.70 20.60
CA GLY A 257 -14.00 23.97 21.87
C GLY A 257 -14.84 22.70 21.93
N SER A 258 -14.19 21.54 21.87
CA SER A 258 -13.91 20.76 23.09
C SER A 258 -12.94 19.61 22.78
N THR A 259 -12.05 19.30 23.72
CA THR A 259 -11.16 18.13 23.71
C THR A 259 -11.87 16.84 24.14
N LYS A 260 -13.21 16.82 24.20
CA LYS A 260 -13.99 15.78 24.85
C LYS A 260 -14.51 14.76 23.84
N SER A 261 -14.35 13.48 24.15
CA SER A 261 -14.77 12.32 23.34
C SER A 261 -15.23 11.19 24.27
N PHE A 262 -16.00 10.23 23.76
CA PHE A 262 -16.48 9.05 24.51
C PHE A 262 -16.12 7.73 23.81
N ASN A 263 -16.14 6.62 24.54
CA ASN A 263 -15.94 5.27 24.03
C ASN A 263 -17.27 4.49 24.02
N LEU A 264 -17.29 3.40 23.25
CA LEU A 264 -18.46 2.50 23.16
C LEU A 264 -18.79 1.78 24.49
N SER A 265 -17.80 1.69 25.39
CA SER A 265 -17.94 1.12 26.72
C SER A 265 -18.30 2.14 27.80
N ASP A 266 -18.46 3.42 27.45
CA ASP A 266 -18.84 4.43 28.43
C ASP A 266 -20.34 4.30 28.75
N GLU A 267 -20.72 4.51 30.01
CA GLU A 267 -22.12 4.59 30.43
C GLU A 267 -22.64 6.02 30.21
N ILE A 268 -23.84 6.13 29.65
CA ILE A 268 -24.50 7.41 29.40
C ILE A 268 -25.87 7.46 30.06
N LYS A 269 -26.19 8.62 30.64
CA LYS A 269 -27.43 8.84 31.36
C LYS A 269 -28.53 9.32 30.39
N LEU A 270 -29.63 8.59 30.34
CA LEU A 270 -30.80 8.86 29.52
C LEU A 270 -31.71 9.90 30.17
N ASP A 271 -32.64 10.45 29.39
CA ASP A 271 -33.63 11.45 29.84
C ASP A 271 -34.53 11.00 31.00
N ASN A 272 -34.82 9.70 31.09
CA ASN A 272 -35.56 9.06 32.17
C ASN A 272 -34.71 8.76 33.43
N ASN A 273 -33.49 9.30 33.53
CA ASN A 273 -32.50 9.08 34.59
C ASN A 273 -31.89 7.66 34.70
N THR A 274 -32.17 6.75 33.77
CA THR A 274 -31.46 5.45 33.70
C THR A 274 -30.12 5.59 32.97
N THR A 275 -29.24 4.59 33.09
CA THR A 275 -27.97 4.53 32.35
C THR A 275 -27.94 3.35 31.38
N LYS A 276 -27.24 3.53 30.26
CA LYS A 276 -26.94 2.47 29.29
C LYS A 276 -25.51 2.61 28.77
N LEU A 277 -24.91 1.51 28.32
CA LEU A 277 -23.65 1.58 27.58
C LEU A 277 -23.91 2.19 26.20
N VAL A 278 -22.98 3.03 25.73
CA VAL A 278 -23.08 3.67 24.41
C VAL A 278 -23.33 2.65 23.28
N LYS A 279 -22.66 1.49 23.33
CA LYS A 279 -22.82 0.41 22.34
C LYS A 279 -24.21 -0.25 22.30
N GLU A 280 -25.05 -0.02 23.31
CA GLU A 280 -26.39 -0.63 23.45
C GLU A 280 -27.50 0.30 22.97
N ILE A 281 -27.12 1.41 22.33
CA ILE A 281 -28.05 2.39 21.76
C ILE A 281 -28.10 2.17 20.26
N ASP A 282 -29.29 1.80 19.76
CA ASP A 282 -29.48 1.46 18.34
C ASP A 282 -30.27 2.52 17.57
N ASP A 283 -30.95 3.42 18.27
CA ASP A 283 -31.73 4.52 17.70
C ASP A 283 -31.37 5.87 18.35
N LYS A 284 -31.72 6.97 17.69
CA LYS A 284 -31.57 8.33 18.21
C LYS A 284 -32.20 8.48 19.58
N THR A 285 -31.36 8.60 20.61
CA THR A 285 -31.80 8.54 22.01
C THR A 285 -31.48 9.86 22.74
N PRO A 286 -32.48 10.53 23.35
CA PRO A 286 -32.26 11.68 24.21
C PRO A 286 -31.44 11.33 25.45
N ILE A 287 -30.46 12.17 25.78
CA ILE A 287 -29.52 11.96 26.88
C ILE A 287 -29.22 13.26 27.62
N PHE A 288 -28.68 13.12 28.83
CA PHE A 288 -27.96 14.20 29.50
C PHE A 288 -26.55 14.27 28.92
N CYS A 289 -26.18 15.40 28.33
CA CYS A 289 -24.85 15.58 27.74
C CYS A 289 -23.76 15.35 28.81
N PRO A 290 -22.82 14.40 28.63
CA PRO A 290 -21.77 14.15 29.62
C PRO A 290 -20.67 15.22 29.62
N PHE A 291 -20.73 16.16 28.67
CA PHE A 291 -19.64 17.09 28.40
C PHE A 291 -19.92 18.53 28.80
N CYS A 292 -21.18 18.95 28.86
CA CYS A 292 -21.55 20.31 29.25
C CYS A 292 -21.77 20.43 30.76
N ASP A 293 -21.64 21.64 31.29
CA ASP A 293 -21.98 21.93 32.69
C ASP A 293 -23.49 22.17 32.82
N HIS A 294 -24.21 21.24 33.43
CA HIS A 294 -25.67 21.30 33.56
C HIS A 294 -26.13 22.38 34.53
N THR A 295 -25.31 22.75 35.52
CA THR A 295 -25.67 23.71 36.57
C THR A 295 -25.85 25.14 36.04
N LYS A 296 -25.28 25.41 34.85
CA LYS A 296 -25.34 26.72 34.18
C LYS A 296 -26.51 26.85 33.20
N ARG A 297 -27.40 25.85 33.14
CA ARG A 297 -28.52 25.82 32.19
C ARG A 297 -29.80 26.37 32.81
N SER A 298 -30.67 26.92 31.96
CA SER A 298 -32.02 27.34 32.37
C SER A 298 -32.89 26.16 32.84
N HIS A 299 -32.63 24.94 32.33
CA HIS A 299 -33.38 23.73 32.68
C HIS A 299 -32.42 22.56 33.01
N PRO A 300 -31.71 22.60 34.15
CA PRO A 300 -30.61 21.69 34.48
C PRO A 300 -31.03 20.21 34.57
N ASN A 301 -32.31 19.95 34.81
CA ASN A 301 -32.87 18.61 35.00
C ASN A 301 -33.52 18.01 33.74
N SER A 302 -33.38 18.66 32.58
CA SER A 302 -33.91 18.17 31.30
C SER A 302 -32.81 17.61 30.41
N ALA A 303 -33.10 16.57 29.61
CA ALA A 303 -32.17 16.10 28.59
C ALA A 303 -31.86 17.22 27.58
N ASN A 304 -30.61 17.28 27.15
CA ASN A 304 -30.08 18.41 26.37
C ASN A 304 -29.13 17.99 25.27
N ALA A 305 -29.00 16.68 25.08
CA ALA A 305 -28.30 16.10 23.99
C ALA A 305 -29.09 14.91 23.47
N PHE A 306 -28.68 14.43 22.31
CA PHE A 306 -29.03 13.08 21.86
C PHE A 306 -27.76 12.37 21.45
N ILE A 307 -27.75 11.05 21.61
CA ILE A 307 -26.78 10.18 21.00
C ILE A 307 -27.44 9.41 19.87
N ASP A 308 -26.72 9.26 18.76
CA ASP A 308 -27.22 8.60 17.56
C ASP A 308 -26.06 7.98 16.79
N LYS A 309 -26.40 7.13 15.83
CA LYS A 309 -25.46 6.43 14.94
C LYS A 309 -25.65 6.94 13.53
N ASN A 310 -24.58 7.40 12.90
CA ASN A 310 -24.65 7.81 11.50
C ASN A 310 -24.76 6.58 10.57
N ASN A 311 -25.02 6.82 9.28
CA ASN A 311 -25.17 5.76 8.26
C ASN A 311 -23.94 4.86 8.10
N GLU A 312 -22.78 5.26 8.63
CA GLU A 312 -21.51 4.54 8.56
C GLU A 312 -21.22 3.76 9.86
N GLY A 313 -22.14 3.82 10.80
CA GLY A 313 -22.09 3.08 12.05
C GLY A 313 -21.31 3.75 13.19
N PHE A 314 -20.94 5.03 13.05
CA PHE A 314 -20.26 5.78 14.12
C PHE A 314 -21.25 6.49 15.03
N TYR A 315 -21.05 6.34 16.33
CA TYR A 315 -21.80 7.07 17.35
C TYR A 315 -21.31 8.51 17.46
N TYR A 316 -22.28 9.41 17.67
CA TYR A 316 -22.03 10.80 17.99
C TYR A 316 -23.06 11.31 18.99
N ILE A 317 -22.65 12.27 19.80
CA ILE A 317 -23.51 13.01 20.73
C ILE A 317 -23.66 14.43 20.20
N TYR A 318 -24.88 14.89 19.97
CA TYR A 318 -25.14 16.31 19.72
C TYR A 318 -25.70 16.96 20.98
N CYS A 319 -25.01 17.97 21.49
CA CYS A 319 -25.41 18.79 22.64
C CYS A 319 -26.07 20.08 22.15
N SER A 320 -27.37 20.25 22.39
CA SER A 320 -28.08 21.47 22.01
C SER A 320 -27.66 22.67 22.85
N SER A 321 -27.28 22.45 24.12
CA SER A 321 -26.86 23.54 25.03
C SER A 321 -25.58 24.23 24.59
N GLU A 322 -24.68 23.52 23.92
CA GLU A 322 -23.44 24.09 23.38
C GLU A 322 -23.46 24.18 21.85
N SER A 323 -24.53 23.69 21.20
CA SER A 323 -24.65 23.52 19.75
C SER A 323 -23.46 22.79 19.13
N LYS A 324 -23.05 21.67 19.76
CA LYS A 324 -21.81 20.94 19.44
C LYS A 324 -22.03 19.45 19.28
N THR A 325 -21.31 18.87 18.33
CA THR A 325 -21.21 17.43 18.13
C THR A 325 -19.92 16.89 18.73
N TYR A 326 -20.06 15.89 19.59
CA TYR A 326 -18.99 15.09 20.16
C TYR A 326 -18.98 13.74 19.46
N TRP A 327 -17.81 13.27 19.06
CA TRP A 327 -17.69 12.01 18.32
C TRP A 327 -17.15 10.90 19.22
N GLN A 328 -17.58 9.67 18.95
CA GLN A 328 -16.93 8.50 19.54
C GLN A 328 -15.43 8.52 19.22
N LYS A 329 -14.61 8.08 20.15
CA LYS A 329 -13.16 7.96 19.97
C LYS A 329 -12.88 6.81 19.01
N SER A 330 -12.67 7.11 17.73
CA SER A 330 -12.45 6.08 16.72
C SER A 330 -11.00 5.56 16.76
N PHE A 331 -10.87 4.24 16.86
CA PHE A 331 -9.71 3.57 16.29
C PHE A 331 -9.80 3.75 14.77
N ARG A 332 -9.04 4.73 14.26
CA ARG A 332 -8.73 5.04 12.85
C ARG A 332 -9.75 4.59 11.80
N VAL A 333 -10.62 5.50 11.38
CA VAL A 333 -11.24 5.45 10.03
C VAL A 333 -11.00 6.77 9.32
N SER A 334 -10.40 6.69 8.14
CA SER A 334 -10.13 7.82 7.23
C SER A 334 -11.29 8.01 6.25
N GLY A 335 -11.87 9.21 6.21
CA GLY A 335 -12.90 9.61 5.23
C GLY A 335 -13.20 11.11 5.28
N ILE A 336 -13.73 11.68 4.19
CA ILE A 336 -14.08 13.10 4.08
C ILE A 336 -15.51 13.30 4.60
N PHE A 337 -15.72 14.19 5.57
CA PHE A 337 -17.05 14.50 6.09
C PHE A 337 -17.65 15.69 5.36
N THR A 338 -18.80 15.52 4.72
CA THR A 338 -19.56 16.63 4.11
C THR A 338 -20.82 16.91 4.91
N LYS A 339 -21.02 18.17 5.31
CA LYS A 339 -22.21 18.65 6.02
C LYS A 339 -23.33 18.90 5.00
N GLU A 340 -24.45 18.20 5.12
CA GLU A 340 -25.65 18.50 4.32
C GLU A 340 -26.49 19.62 4.96
N LYS A 341 -27.38 20.22 4.18
CA LYS A 341 -28.24 21.35 4.59
C LYS A 341 -29.14 21.06 5.82
N ASN A 342 -29.27 19.80 6.23
CA ASN A 342 -30.07 19.36 7.37
C ASN A 342 -29.23 18.74 8.51
N GLU A 343 -28.06 19.31 8.81
CA GLU A 343 -27.26 19.02 10.02
C GLU A 343 -26.80 17.57 10.26
N TYR A 344 -26.63 16.76 9.21
CA TYR A 344 -25.93 15.47 9.31
C TYR A 344 -24.62 15.50 8.50
N TYR A 345 -23.54 14.95 9.08
CA TYR A 345 -22.28 14.72 8.39
C TYR A 345 -22.29 13.37 7.70
N LYS A 346 -22.02 13.35 6.40
CA LYS A 346 -21.89 12.12 5.60
C LYS A 346 -20.42 11.85 5.33
N ILE A 347 -19.95 10.62 5.54
CA ILE A 347 -18.59 10.21 5.20
C ILE A 347 -18.57 9.84 3.72
N LYS A 348 -17.74 10.51 2.94
CA LYS A 348 -17.42 10.14 1.57
C LYS A 348 -16.09 9.41 1.61
N ARG A 349 -16.09 8.11 1.27
CA ARG A 349 -14.86 7.38 0.98
C ARG A 349 -14.25 7.97 -0.29
N MET A 350 -12.97 8.33 -0.24
CA MET A 350 -12.22 8.54 -1.47
C MET A 350 -12.04 7.17 -2.11
N GLY A 351 -12.58 7.02 -3.32
CA GLY A 351 -12.49 5.79 -4.11
C GLY A 351 -11.05 5.44 -4.48
#